data_AF-A0A922XMA0-F1
#
_entry.id   AF-A0A922XMA0-F1
#
_cell.length_a   1.000
_cell.length_b   1.000
_cell.length_c   1.000
_cell.angle_alpha   90.00
_cell.angle_beta   90.00
_cell.angle_gamma   90.00
#
_symmetry.space_group_name_H-M   'P 1'
#
loop_
_entity.id
_entity.type
_entity.pdbx_description
1 polymer ?
#
loop_
_entity_poly.entity_id
_entity_poly.type
_entity_poly.pdbx_seq_one_letter_code
_entity_poly.pdbx_strand_id
1 'polypeptide(L)' 'QATHDALNPSVIRAKRLHSKLTEAQVRKIKQELANPKKKASLKSLADKFGVTDMQIHRIKIGENWASVKI' A
#
# COMPACT_ATOMS: atom_id res chain seq x y z
N GLN A 1 -23.26 0.07 -30.94
CA GLN A 1 -21.84 -0.35 -30.93
C GLN A 1 -21.44 -0.67 -29.49
N ALA A 2 -21.27 -1.95 -29.14
CA ALA A 2 -20.86 -2.36 -27.79
C ALA A 2 -19.37 -2.06 -27.60
N THR A 3 -19.02 -1.42 -26.48
CA THR A 3 -17.67 -0.99 -26.13
C THR A 3 -16.74 -2.21 -25.93
N HIS A 4 -15.78 -2.39 -26.84
CA HIS A 4 -14.80 -3.48 -26.83
C HIS A 4 -13.74 -3.37 -25.70
N ASP A 5 -13.68 -2.25 -24.98
CA ASP A 5 -12.56 -1.93 -24.08
C ASP A 5 -12.69 -2.46 -22.64
N ALA A 6 -13.82 -3.07 -22.27
CA ALA A 6 -14.06 -3.55 -20.90
C ALA A 6 -13.22 -4.78 -20.50
N LEU A 7 -12.56 -5.43 -21.46
CA LEU A 7 -11.77 -6.66 -21.26
C LEU A 7 -10.25 -6.46 -21.39
N ASN A 8 -9.79 -5.21 -21.51
CA ASN A 8 -8.37 -4.93 -21.67
C ASN A 8 -7.60 -5.22 -20.35
N PRO A 9 -6.67 -6.20 -20.31
CA PRO A 9 -6.02 -6.65 -19.07
C PRO A 9 -5.15 -5.58 -18.39
N SER A 10 -4.77 -4.52 -19.12
CA SER A 10 -4.08 -3.34 -18.58
C SER A 10 -5.00 -2.47 -17.70
N VAL A 11 -6.28 -2.36 -18.06
CA VAL A 11 -7.28 -1.55 -17.34
C VAL A 11 -7.80 -2.28 -16.11
N ILE A 12 -7.89 -3.63 -16.18
CA ILE A 12 -8.21 -4.48 -15.02
C ILE A 12 -7.08 -4.41 -13.97
N ARG A 13 -5.82 -4.36 -14.40
CA ARG A 13 -4.65 -4.25 -13.52
C ARG A 13 -4.57 -2.89 -12.82
N ALA A 14 -5.11 -1.83 -13.44
CA ALA A 14 -5.14 -0.48 -12.88
C ALA A 14 -6.25 -0.24 -11.83
N LYS A 15 -7.25 -1.13 -11.73
CA LYS A 15 -8.51 -0.84 -11.02
C LYS A 15 -8.69 -1.50 -9.65
N ARG A 16 -7.79 -2.30 -9.06
CA ARG A 16 -8.18 -3.08 -7.84
C ARG A 16 -7.12 -3.31 -6.76
N LEU A 17 -6.23 -2.36 -6.53
CA LEU A 17 -5.63 -2.22 -5.20
C LEU A 17 -6.14 -0.93 -4.55
N HIS A 18 -7.47 -0.76 -4.54
CA HIS A 18 -8.18 0.11 -3.60
C HIS A 18 -7.99 -0.45 -2.18
N SER A 19 -6.73 -0.48 -1.75
CA SER A 19 -6.39 -0.74 -0.37
C SER A 19 -7.00 0.40 0.43
N LYS A 20 -7.61 0.08 1.57
CA LYS A 20 -8.19 1.04 2.53
C LYS A 20 -7.17 2.10 3.04
N LEU A 21 -5.97 2.13 2.47
CA LEU A 21 -4.84 2.96 2.81
C LEU A 21 -4.71 4.09 1.80
N THR A 22 -4.85 5.31 2.31
CA THR A 22 -4.52 6.55 1.61
C THR A 22 -3.00 6.74 1.53
N GLU A 23 -2.53 7.53 0.57
CA GLU A 23 -1.11 7.91 0.46
C GLU A 23 -0.57 8.51 1.77
N ALA A 24 -1.39 9.26 2.50
CA ALA A 24 -1.03 9.83 3.79
C ALA A 24 -0.78 8.75 4.86
N GLN A 25 -1.60 7.69 4.89
CA GLN A 25 -1.38 6.54 5.79
C GLN A 25 -0.13 5.77 5.38
N VAL A 26 0.09 5.58 4.08
CA VAL A 26 1.31 4.94 3.54
C VAL A 26 2.56 5.72 3.96
N ARG A 27 2.54 7.06 3.87
CA ARG A 27 3.66 7.90 4.30
C ARG A 27 3.94 7.76 5.80
N LYS A 28 2.90 7.77 6.64
CA LYS A 28 3.05 7.52 8.09
C LYS A 28 3.62 6.14 8.40
N ILE A 29 3.14 5.10 7.72
CA ILE A 29 3.65 3.72 7.85
C ILE A 29 5.14 3.69 7.50
N LYS A 30 5.54 4.31 6.40
CA LYS A 30 6.95 4.37 5.98
C LYS A 30 7.83 5.15 6.96
N GLN A 31 7.35 6.26 7.51
CA GLN A 31 8.07 7.03 8.54
C GLN A 31 8.30 6.22 9.81
N GLU A 32 7.29 5.50 10.30
CA GLU A 32 7.41 4.63 11.48
C GLU A 32 8.36 3.45 11.22
N LEU A 33 8.34 2.87 10.01
CA LEU A 33 9.28 1.81 9.62
C LEU A 33 10.72 2.31 9.48
N ALA A 34 10.91 3.57 9.09
CA ALA A 34 12.23 4.19 8.94
C ALA A 34 12.84 4.65 10.27
N ASN A 35 12.05 4.73 11.34
CA ASN A 35 12.52 5.22 12.63
C ASN A 35 13.26 4.10 13.42
N PRO A 36 14.59 4.18 13.59
CA PRO A 36 15.35 3.14 14.28
C PRO A 36 15.11 3.12 15.80
N LYS A 37 14.61 4.23 16.38
CA LYS A 37 14.34 4.35 17.82
C LYS A 37 13.02 3.68 18.22
N LYS A 38 12.10 3.50 17.26
CA LYS A 38 10.85 2.76 17.46
C LYS A 38 10.85 1.58 16.50
N LYS A 39 11.35 0.43 16.95
CA LYS A 39 11.16 -0.85 16.23
C LYS A 39 9.68 -1.22 16.25
N ALA A 40 8.88 -0.53 15.43
CA ALA A 40 7.50 -0.89 15.24
C ALA A 40 7.47 -2.19 14.43
N SER A 41 7.04 -3.28 15.06
CA SER A 41 6.82 -4.54 14.37
C SER A 41 5.77 -4.34 13.27
N LEU A 42 5.92 -5.04 12.15
CA LEU A 42 4.94 -5.05 11.05
C LEU A 42 3.53 -5.30 11.59
N LYS A 43 3.42 -6.19 12.58
CA LYS A 43 2.18 -6.53 13.29
C LYS A 43 1.57 -5.36 14.04
N SER A 44 2.38 -4.61 14.80
CA SER A 44 1.88 -3.46 15.54
C SER A 44 1.37 -2.35 14.60
N LEU A 45 2.02 -2.16 13.45
CA LEU A 45 1.54 -1.23 12.44
C LEU A 45 0.25 -1.73 11.78
N ALA A 46 0.21 -3.01 11.43
CA ALA A 46 -0.96 -3.66 10.86
C ALA A 46 -2.19 -3.46 11.74
N ASP A 47 -2.06 -3.74 13.05
CA ASP A 47 -3.12 -3.54 14.05
C ASP A 47 -3.57 -2.07 14.13
N LYS A 48 -2.62 -1.12 14.18
CA LYS A 48 -2.92 0.33 14.26
C LYS A 48 -3.68 0.87 13.06
N PHE A 49 -3.34 0.38 11.86
CA PHE A 49 -3.94 0.86 10.62
C PHE A 49 -5.10 -0.03 10.15
N GLY A 50 -5.43 -1.11 10.88
CA GLY A 50 -6.51 -2.05 10.53
C GLY A 50 -6.25 -2.78 9.22
N VAL A 51 -4.98 -3.11 8.96
CA VAL A 51 -4.50 -3.75 7.72
C VAL A 51 -3.74 -5.03 8.05
N THR A 52 -3.42 -5.82 7.02
CA THR A 52 -2.66 -7.05 7.24
C THR A 52 -1.15 -6.78 7.27
N ASP A 53 -0.40 -7.64 7.95
CA ASP A 53 1.08 -7.60 7.99
C ASP A 53 1.68 -7.57 6.58
N MET A 54 1.07 -8.33 5.66
CA MET A 54 1.45 -8.40 4.26
C MET A 54 1.34 -7.02 3.57
N GLN A 55 0.34 -6.21 3.91
CA GLN A 55 0.19 -4.86 3.36
C GLN A 55 1.30 -3.93 3.86
N ILE A 56 1.65 -4.01 5.16
CA ILE A 56 2.79 -3.26 5.71
C ILE A 56 4.10 -3.71 5.05
N HIS A 57 4.27 -5.01 4.83
CA HIS A 57 5.44 -5.57 4.14
C HIS A 57 5.55 -5.06 2.68
N ARG A 58 4.46 -5.07 1.92
CA ARG A 58 4.40 -4.53 0.55
C ARG A 58 4.74 -3.04 0.49
N ILE A 59 4.29 -2.26 1.48
CA ILE A 59 4.61 -0.83 1.60
C ILE A 59 6.10 -0.63 1.92
N LYS A 60 6.66 -1.50 2.77
CA LYS A 60 8.09 -1.48 3.12
C LYS A 60 8.98 -1.71 1.90
N ILE A 61 8.64 -2.69 1.04
CA ILE A 61 9.43 -3.02 -0.16
C ILE A 61 9.09 -2.15 -1.38
N GLY A 62 7.99 -1.41 -1.34
CA GLY A 62 7.60 -0.47 -2.40
C GLY A 62 6.96 -1.10 -3.64
N GLU A 63 6.37 -2.30 -3.53
CA GLU A 63 5.81 -3.09 -4.66
C GLU A 63 4.74 -2.34 -5.50
N ASN A 64 4.15 -1.28 -4.94
CA ASN A 64 3.26 -0.35 -5.66
C ASN A 64 3.41 1.12 -5.21
N TRP A 65 4.09 1.35 -4.08
CA TRP A 65 4.20 2.66 -3.44
C TRP A 65 5.58 3.30 -3.60
N ALA A 66 6.38 2.86 -4.57
CA ALA A 66 7.70 3.42 -4.83
C ALA A 66 7.64 4.95 -5.08
N SER A 67 6.58 5.42 -5.72
CA SER A 67 6.35 6.86 -6.00
C SER A 67 6.07 7.70 -4.75
N VAL A 68 5.68 7.07 -3.63
CA VAL A 68 5.41 7.78 -2.37
C VAL A 68 6.72 8.02 -1.63
N LYS A 69 7.24 9.25 -1.73
CA LYS A 69 8.41 9.71 -0.97
C LYS A 69 8.04 9.96 0.50
N ILE A 70 9.00 9.64 1.38
CA ILE A 70 8.94 9.78 2.84
C ILE A 70 9.47 11.16 3.22
#